data_AF-A0A509LLG9-F1
#
_entry.id   AF-A0A509LLG9-F1
#
_cell.length_a   1.000
_cell.length_b   1.000
_cell.length_c   1.000
_cell.angle_alpha   90.00
_cell.angle_beta   90.00
_cell.angle_gamma   90.00
#
_symmetry.space_group_name_H-M   'P 1'
#
loop_
_entity.id
_entity.type
_entity.pdbx_description
1 polymer ?
#
loop_
_entity_poly.entity_id
_entity_poly.type
_entity_poly.pdbx_seq_one_letter_code
_entity_poly.pdbx_strand_id
1 'polypeptide(L)' 'MCFRVAVLFNDYYTQPGLLFNLMSAEQKKILFTNTAGSIGDVPRDIQLRHIGNCVKADPEYGKGVANALGISYDENS' A
#
# COMPACT_ATOMS: atom_id res chain seq x y z
N MET A 1 24.71 4.55 23.09
CA MET A 1 23.26 4.48 22.78
C MET A 1 23.05 3.41 21.72
N CYS A 2 22.46 2.28 22.09
CA CYS A 2 22.07 1.23 21.14
C CYS A 2 20.60 1.52 20.78
N PHE A 3 20.35 1.99 19.56
CA PHE A 3 19.00 2.13 19.03
C PHE A 3 18.43 0.72 18.83
N ARG A 4 17.75 0.19 19.85
CA ARG A 4 16.93 -1.01 19.68
C ARG A 4 15.68 -0.61 18.90
N VAL A 5 15.74 -0.70 17.58
CA VAL A 5 14.53 -0.92 16.80
C VAL A 5 14.09 -2.34 17.14
N ALA A 6 13.17 -2.49 18.08
CA ALA A 6 12.52 -3.75 18.35
C ALA A 6 11.59 -4.06 17.16
N VAL A 7 12.13 -4.66 16.11
CA VAL A 7 11.32 -5.23 15.04
C VAL A 7 10.69 -6.49 15.61
N LEU A 8 9.40 -6.42 15.96
CA LEU A 8 8.62 -7.61 16.26
C LEU A 8 8.49 -8.40 14.95
N PHE A 9 8.73 -9.71 14.97
CA PHE A 9 8.68 -10.60 13.79
C PHE A 9 7.36 -10.53 13.00
N ASN A 10 6.30 -10.01 13.60
CA ASN A 10 4.95 -9.91 13.05
C ASN A 10 4.58 -8.49 12.55
N ASP A 11 5.51 -7.54 12.59
CA ASP A 11 5.28 -6.18 12.09
C ASP A 11 5.63 -6.07 10.60
N TYR A 12 4.66 -6.42 9.78
CA TYR A 12 4.78 -6.41 8.31
C TYR A 12 4.51 -5.04 7.67
N TYR A 13 4.01 -4.07 8.43
CA TYR A 13 3.37 -2.88 7.86
C TYR A 13 4.13 -1.59 8.20
N THR A 14 4.87 -1.54 9.31
CA THR A 14 5.62 -0.35 9.70
C THR A 14 6.71 0.00 8.69
N GLN A 15 7.56 -0.97 8.30
CA GLN A 15 8.64 -0.70 7.35
C GLN A 15 8.15 -0.21 5.97
N PRO A 16 7.19 -0.86 5.30
CA PRO A 16 6.69 -0.35 4.02
C PRO A 16 5.96 0.98 4.16
N GLY A 17 5.26 1.24 5.28
CA GLY A 17 4.65 2.54 5.57
C GLY A 17 5.70 3.66 5.70
N LEU A 18 6.79 3.40 6.42
CA LEU A 18 7.91 4.34 6.54
C LEU A 18 8.57 4.59 5.19
N LEU A 19 8.80 3.55 4.38
CA LEU A 19 9.35 3.70 3.04
C LEU A 19 8.44 4.56 2.15
N PHE A 20 7.13 4.29 2.16
CA PHE A 20 6.15 5.08 1.43
C PHE A 20 6.18 6.56 1.84
N ASN A 21 6.31 6.85 3.13
CA ASN A 21 6.33 8.21 3.64
C ASN A 21 7.60 9.00 3.27
N LEU A 22 8.68 8.32 2.89
CA LEU A 22 9.89 8.95 2.36
C LEU A 22 9.82 9.25 0.85
N MET A 23 8.83 8.71 0.12
CA MET A 23 8.70 8.93 -1.32
C MET A 23 8.11 10.30 -1.66
N SER A 24 8.60 10.91 -2.74
CA SER A 24 8.01 12.13 -3.31
C SER A 24 6.63 11.86 -3.92
N ALA A 25 5.84 12.91 -4.15
CA ALA A 25 4.53 12.77 -4.77
C ALA A 25 4.59 12.09 -6.16
N GLU A 26 5.63 12.40 -6.94
CA GLU A 26 5.85 11.78 -8.25
C GLU A 26 6.20 10.29 -8.13
N GLN A 27 7.07 9.93 -7.18
CA GLN A 27 7.41 8.53 -6.90
C GLN A 27 6.19 7.73 -6.44
N LYS A 28 5.35 8.32 -5.58
CA LYS A 28 4.09 7.71 -5.15
C LYS A 28 3.14 7.48 -6.32
N LYS A 29 3.03 8.44 -7.24
CA LYS A 29 2.21 8.28 -8.47
C LYS A 29 2.72 7.14 -9.36
N ILE A 30 4.03 7.03 -9.55
CA ILE A 30 4.65 5.93 -10.31
C ILE A 30 4.39 4.59 -9.61
N LEU A 31 4.54 4.52 -8.29
CA LEU A 31 4.25 3.33 -7.49
C LEU A 31 2.81 2.85 -7.73
N PHE A 32 1.82 3.72 -7.60
CA PHE A 32 0.41 3.33 -7.79
C PHE A 32 0.14 2.84 -9.21
N THR A 33 0.70 3.53 -10.21
CA THR A 33 0.52 3.19 -11.62
C THR A 33 1.14 1.83 -11.96
N ASN A 34 2.36 1.58 -11.47
CA ASN A 34 3.05 0.31 -11.68
C ASN A 34 2.33 -0.85 -10.98
N THR A 35 1.88 -0.64 -9.74
CA THR A 35 1.11 -1.64 -9.01
C THR A 35 -0.18 -1.98 -9.75
N ALA A 36 -0.95 -0.97 -10.16
CA ALA A 36 -2.19 -1.17 -10.90
C ALA A 36 -1.95 -1.90 -12.24
N GLY A 37 -0.90 -1.55 -12.98
CA GLY A 37 -0.53 -2.27 -14.21
C GLY A 37 -0.10 -3.71 -13.97
N SER A 38 0.45 -4.01 -12.79
CA SER A 38 0.92 -5.37 -12.45
C SER A 38 -0.21 -6.28 -11.99
N ILE A 39 -1.22 -5.73 -11.30
CA ILE A 39 -2.31 -6.53 -10.70
C ILE A 39 -3.70 -6.22 -11.26
N GLY A 40 -3.81 -5.38 -12.30
CA GLY A 40 -5.11 -4.99 -12.86
C GLY A 40 -5.95 -6.16 -13.39
N ASP A 41 -5.29 -7.19 -13.91
CA ASP A 41 -5.94 -8.35 -14.52
C ASP A 41 -6.18 -9.52 -13.56
N VAL A 42 -5.78 -9.39 -12.29
CA VAL A 42 -6.01 -10.46 -11.30
C VAL A 42 -7.43 -10.39 -10.74
N PRO A 43 -7.98 -11.50 -10.20
CA PRO A 43 -9.29 -11.52 -9.54
C PRO A 43 -9.49 -10.39 -8.51
N ARG A 44 -10.73 -9.89 -8.42
CA ARG A 44 -11.09 -8.73 -7.60
C ARG A 44 -10.72 -8.91 -6.13
N ASP A 45 -10.93 -10.09 -5.55
CA ASP A 45 -10.60 -10.38 -4.15
C ASP A 45 -9.10 -10.22 -3.85
N ILE A 46 -8.23 -10.54 -4.82
CA ILE A 46 -6.78 -10.38 -4.71
C ILE A 46 -6.40 -8.90 -4.76
N GLN A 47 -7.05 -8.11 -5.63
CA GLN A 47 -6.86 -6.67 -5.68
C GLN A 47 -7.25 -6.01 -4.34
N LEU A 48 -8.43 -6.36 -3.81
CA LEU A 48 -8.90 -5.86 -2.51
C LEU A 48 -7.98 -6.28 -1.36
N ARG A 49 -7.47 -7.52 -1.38
CA ARG A 49 -6.48 -8.00 -0.40
C ARG A 49 -5.20 -7.19 -0.43
N HIS A 50 -4.69 -6.84 -1.62
CA HIS A 50 -3.51 -6.00 -1.76
C HIS A 50 -3.76 -4.59 -1.21
N ILE A 51 -4.89 -3.98 -1.59
CA ILE A 51 -5.29 -2.66 -1.08
C ILE A 51 -5.41 -2.67 0.44
N GLY A 52 -6.04 -3.68 1.03
CA GLY A 52 -6.16 -3.81 2.48
C GLY A 52 -4.80 -3.89 3.19
N ASN A 53 -3.82 -4.56 2.59
CA ASN A 53 -2.45 -4.57 3.11
C ASN A 53 -1.75 -3.21 2.95
N CYS A 54 -1.97 -2.50 1.84
CA CYS A 54 -1.47 -1.14 1.65
C CYS A 54 -2.06 -0.17 2.68
N VAL A 55 -3.37 -0.24 2.97
CA VAL A 55 -4.03 0.57 4.00
C VAL A 55 -3.42 0.34 5.39
N LYS A 56 -3.11 -0.91 5.73
CA LYS A 56 -2.44 -1.24 7.00
C LYS A 56 -1.04 -0.64 7.11
N ALA A 57 -0.34 -0.47 5.99
CA ALA A 57 0.97 0.19 5.94
C ALA A 57 0.83 1.72 6.00
N ASP A 58 -0.07 2.29 5.20
CA ASP A 58 -0.42 3.72 5.22
C ASP A 58 -1.79 3.94 4.54
N PRO A 59 -2.73 4.68 5.16
CA PRO A 59 -4.05 4.92 4.56
C PRO A 59 -4.01 5.59 3.18
N GLU A 60 -3.07 6.51 2.94
CA GLU A 60 -2.93 7.19 1.66
C GLU A 60 -2.31 6.28 0.60
N TYR A 61 -1.48 5.31 1.02
CA TYR A 61 -0.99 4.28 0.11
C TYR A 61 -2.13 3.42 -0.40
N GLY A 62 -2.97 2.90 0.49
CA GLY A 62 -4.14 2.11 0.12
C GLY A 62 -5.09 2.86 -0.83
N LYS A 63 -5.39 4.12 -0.52
CA LYS A 63 -6.23 4.98 -1.39
C LYS A 63 -5.60 5.21 -2.76
N GLY A 64 -4.29 5.46 -2.83
CA GLY A 64 -3.58 5.68 -4.09
C GLY A 64 -3.67 4.47 -5.02
N VAL A 65 -3.47 3.27 -4.48
CA VAL A 65 -3.59 2.02 -5.24
C VAL A 65 -5.04 1.74 -5.63
N ALA A 66 -6.01 1.95 -4.73
CA ALA A 66 -7.44 1.80 -5.04
C ALA A 66 -7.88 2.71 -6.19
N ASN A 67 -7.47 3.98 -6.14
CA ASN A 67 -7.75 4.95 -7.21
C ASN A 67 -7.12 4.52 -8.54
N ALA A 68 -5.88 4.03 -8.53
CA ALA A 68 -5.19 3.57 -9.75
C ALA A 68 -5.84 2.32 -10.37
N LEU A 69 -6.48 1.48 -9.56
CA LEU A 69 -7.24 0.31 -10.00
C LEU A 69 -8.72 0.62 -10.29
N GLY A 70 -9.18 1.87 -10.13
CA GLY A 70 -10.58 2.25 -10.32
C GLY A 70 -11.55 1.63 -9.30
N ILE A 71 -11.09 1.44 -8.06
CA ILE A 71 -11.84 0.78 -6.98
C ILE A 71 -12.38 1.84 -6.04
N SER A 72 -13.71 1.89 -5.89
CA SER A 72 -14.34 2.75 -4.90
C SER A 72 -14.09 2.23 -3.48
N TYR A 73 -13.89 3.12 -2.51
CA TYR A 73 -13.65 2.73 -1.12
C TYR A 73 -14.88 2.07 -0.47
N ASP A 74 -16.07 2.35 -1.02
CA ASP A 74 -17.35 1.83 -0.53
C ASP A 74 -17.51 0.31 -0.76
N GLU A 75 -16.73 -0.28 -1.67
CA GLU A 75 -16.71 -1.73 -1.88
C GLU A 75 -15.96 -2.51 -0.78
N ASN A 76 -15.28 -1.82 0.14
CA ASN A 76 -14.52 -2.41 1.25
C ASN A 76 -15.20 -2.25 2.63
N SER A 77 -16.45 -1.75 2.71
CA SER A 77 -17.24 -1.71 3.97
C SER A 77 -17.96 -3.02 4.25
#